data_AF-A0A418YBQ8-F1
#
_entry.id   AF-A0A418YBQ8-F1
#
_cell.length_a   1.000
_cell.length_b   1.000
_cell.length_c   1.000
_cell.angle_alpha   90.00
_cell.angle_beta   90.00
_cell.angle_gamma   90.00
#
_symmetry.space_group_name_H-M   'P 1'
#
loop_
_entity.id
_entity.type
_entity.pdbx_description
1 polymer ?
#
loop_
_entity_poly.entity_id
_entity_poly.type
_entity_poly.pdbx_seq_one_letter_code
_entity_poly.pdbx_strand_id
1 'polypeptide(L)'
;MNMNKRQALELINNIVGYKQVMVKIDGQLTSFALDDDLSAYKFEQLLNSQQNAQVLLSYRSAGQVTVSGLHIHNDDIDELAPMELANTLTQAGLYHKDMSYHRLTALH
;
A
#
# COMPACT_ATOMS: atom_id res chain seq x y z
N MET A 1 -4.48 -5.29 -13.92
CA MET A 1 -5.93 -5.26 -13.66
C MET A 1 -6.18 -3.86 -13.19
N ASN A 2 -6.90 -3.06 -13.97
CA ASN A 2 -7.19 -1.68 -13.60
C ASN A 2 -8.32 -1.71 -12.58
N MET A 3 -8.07 -1.12 -11.41
CA MET A 3 -9.06 -0.93 -10.36
C MET A 3 -9.27 0.57 -10.12
N ASN A 4 -10.40 0.95 -9.56
CA ASN A 4 -10.65 2.33 -9.14
C ASN A 4 -10.29 2.55 -7.66
N LYS A 5 -10.24 3.81 -7.22
CA LYS A 5 -9.92 4.20 -5.82
C LYS A 5 -10.79 3.50 -4.79
N ARG A 6 -12.09 3.36 -5.04
CA ARG A 6 -13.00 2.67 -4.12
C ARG A 6 -12.63 1.20 -3.95
N GLN A 7 -12.35 0.49 -5.04
CA GLN A 7 -11.93 -0.92 -5.01
C GLN A 7 -10.58 -1.10 -4.29
N ALA A 8 -9.62 -0.20 -4.53
CA ALA A 8 -8.33 -0.22 -3.84
C ALA A 8 -8.49 -0.05 -2.32
N LEU A 9 -9.31 0.93 -1.90
CA LEU A 9 -9.61 1.17 -0.49
C LEU A 9 -10.32 -0.04 0.15
N GLU A 10 -11.30 -0.62 -0.53
CA GLU A 10 -11.99 -1.84 -0.07
C GLU A 10 -11.00 -3.00 0.15
N LEU A 11 -10.09 -3.25 -0.79
CA LEU A 11 -9.07 -4.30 -0.64
C LEU A 11 -8.14 -4.05 0.55
N ILE A 12 -7.65 -2.82 0.72
CA ILE A 12 -6.78 -2.46 1.84
C ILE A 12 -7.53 -2.63 3.17
N ASN A 13 -8.79 -2.20 3.24
CA ASN A 13 -9.61 -2.31 4.44
C ASN A 13 -9.95 -3.77 4.79
N ASN A 14 -10.13 -4.63 3.80
CA ASN A 14 -10.47 -6.06 4.00
C ASN A 14 -9.32 -6.92 4.56
N ILE A 15 -8.06 -6.46 4.51
CA ILE A 15 -6.97 -7.14 5.21
C ILE A 15 -7.28 -7.16 6.72
N VAL A 16 -7.04 -8.26 7.43
CA VAL A 16 -7.33 -8.33 8.87
C VAL A 16 -6.04 -8.14 9.67
N GLY A 17 -6.11 -7.38 10.77
CA GLY A 17 -4.99 -7.14 11.69
C GLY A 17 -4.27 -5.82 11.46
N TYR A 18 -3.12 -5.65 12.12
CA TYR A 18 -2.30 -4.44 12.03
C TYR A 18 -1.72 -4.28 10.62
N LYS A 19 -1.94 -3.09 10.05
CA LYS A 19 -1.44 -2.69 8.73
C LYS A 19 -0.74 -1.36 8.86
N GLN A 20 0.40 -1.25 8.19
CA GLN A 20 1.06 0.01 7.97
C GLN A 20 0.98 0.34 6.49
N VAL A 21 0.55 1.56 6.18
CA VAL A 21 0.49 2.08 4.82
C VAL A 21 1.46 3.23 4.69
N MET A 22 2.28 3.22 3.65
CA MET A 22 3.11 4.35 3.26
C MET A 22 2.64 4.85 1.90
N VAL A 23 2.49 6.15 1.77
CA VAL A 23 2.11 6.80 0.52
C VAL A 23 3.31 7.62 0.05
N LYS A 24 3.81 7.32 -1.14
CA LYS A 24 4.88 8.05 -1.82
C LYS A 24 4.26 9.03 -2.81
N ILE A 25 4.48 10.33 -2.60
CA ILE A 25 4.03 11.43 -3.46
C ILE A 25 5.24 12.30 -3.75
N ASP A 26 5.56 12.52 -5.03
CA ASP A 26 6.70 13.34 -5.47
C ASP A 26 8.03 12.99 -4.76
N GLY A 27 8.23 11.70 -4.45
CA GLY A 27 9.42 11.20 -3.75
C GLY A 27 9.37 11.31 -2.22
N GLN A 28 8.38 11.98 -1.64
CA GLN A 28 8.17 12.04 -0.19
C GLN A 28 7.30 10.88 0.29
N LEU A 29 7.69 10.27 1.41
CA LEU A 29 6.97 9.16 2.04
C LEU A 29 6.19 9.64 3.26
N THR A 30 4.88 9.39 3.28
CA THR A 30 4.00 9.61 4.44
C THR A 30 3.46 8.29 4.94
N SER A 31 3.62 8.00 6.24
CA SER A 31 3.20 6.72 6.84
C SER A 31 1.94 6.85 7.68
N PHE A 32 1.06 5.84 7.61
CA PHE A 32 -0.18 5.70 8.36
C PHE A 32 -0.20 4.31 9.02
N ALA A 33 -0.54 4.24 10.31
CA ALA A 33 -0.98 3.01 10.94
C ALA A 33 -2.49 2.91 10.75
N LEU A 34 -3.00 1.87 10.11
CA LEU A 34 -4.44 1.69 9.89
C LEU A 34 -5.02 0.79 10.98
N ASP A 35 -4.96 1.26 12.23
CA ASP A 35 -5.45 0.60 13.43
C ASP A 35 -6.66 1.30 14.08
N ASP A 36 -7.04 2.48 13.59
CA ASP A 36 -8.20 3.25 14.03
C ASP A 36 -8.93 3.96 12.86
N ASP A 37 -10.20 4.34 13.09
CA ASP A 37 -11.06 4.98 12.08
C ASP A 37 -10.55 6.36 11.62
N LEU A 38 -9.89 7.12 12.50
CA LEU A 38 -9.37 8.46 12.19
C LEU A 38 -8.16 8.37 11.25
N SER A 39 -7.28 7.40 11.48
CA SER A 39 -6.11 7.13 10.65
C SER A 39 -6.52 6.60 9.29
N ALA A 40 -7.52 5.72 9.23
CA ALA A 40 -8.14 5.27 7.98
C ALA A 40 -8.76 6.44 7.19
N TYR A 41 -9.51 7.31 7.86
CA TYR A 41 -10.10 8.49 7.23
C TYR A 41 -9.04 9.45 6.67
N LYS A 42 -7.96 9.73 7.41
CA LYS A 42 -6.87 10.59 6.93
C LYS A 42 -6.16 10.00 5.71
N PHE A 43 -5.94 8.69 5.71
CA PHE A 43 -5.38 7.98 4.56
C PHE A 43 -6.29 8.11 3.33
N GLU A 44 -7.60 7.87 3.49
CA GLU A 44 -8.57 8.01 2.41
C GLU A 44 -8.61 9.44 1.84
N GLN A 45 -8.62 10.46 2.70
CA GLN A 45 -8.57 11.86 2.28
C GLN A 45 -7.31 12.17 1.49
N LEU A 46 -6.14 11.70 1.96
CA LEU A 46 -4.90 11.86 1.23
C LEU A 46 -5.02 11.20 -0.15
N LEU A 47 -5.44 9.94 -0.21
CA LEU A 47 -5.54 9.18 -1.46
C LEU A 47 -6.45 9.83 -2.49
N ASN A 48 -7.60 10.34 -2.04
CA ASN A 48 -8.58 10.99 -2.90
C ASN A 48 -8.06 12.35 -3.45
N SER A 49 -7.19 13.04 -2.70
CA SER A 49 -6.58 14.29 -3.14
C SER A 49 -5.45 14.13 -4.18
N GLN A 50 -4.93 12.91 -4.38
CA GLN A 50 -3.80 12.67 -5.27
C GLN A 50 -4.25 12.20 -6.66
N GLN A 51 -3.58 12.72 -7.69
CA GLN A 51 -3.67 12.20 -9.05
C GLN A 51 -2.57 11.16 -9.32
N ASN A 52 -1.39 11.30 -8.73
CA ASN A 52 -0.32 10.33 -8.88
C ASN A 52 0.29 10.01 -7.52
N ALA A 53 0.30 8.73 -7.15
CA ALA A 53 0.88 8.28 -5.88
C ALA A 53 1.23 6.78 -5.95
N GLN A 54 2.25 6.37 -5.19
CA GLN A 54 2.48 4.95 -4.92
C GLN A 54 2.06 4.64 -3.49
N VAL A 55 1.22 3.64 -3.31
CA VAL A 55 0.80 3.13 -2.01
C VAL A 55 1.57 1.84 -1.74
N LEU A 56 2.26 1.79 -0.62
CA LEU A 56 2.97 0.62 -0.13
C LEU A 56 2.28 0.16 1.15
N LEU A 57 1.83 -1.08 1.18
CA LEU A 57 1.09 -1.65 2.27
C LEU A 57 1.90 -2.79 2.86
N SER A 58 2.15 -2.75 4.16
CA SER A 58 2.73 -3.86 4.90
C SER A 58 1.76 -4.33 5.98
N TYR A 59 1.67 -5.64 6.16
CA TYR A 59 0.91 -6.24 7.25
C TYR A 59 1.60 -7.51 7.72
N ARG A 60 1.39 -7.88 8.98
CA ARG A 60 2.01 -9.06 9.58
C ARG A 60 0.97 -10.18 9.69
N SER A 61 1.28 -11.34 9.12
CA SER A 61 0.47 -12.55 9.24
C SER A 61 1.36 -13.76 9.51
N ALA A 62 0.97 -14.62 10.45
CA ALA A 62 1.68 -15.86 10.80
C ALA A 62 3.21 -15.72 11.01
N GLY A 63 3.67 -14.56 11.51
CA GLY A 63 5.09 -14.29 11.78
C GLY A 63 5.87 -13.70 10.59
N GLN A 64 5.26 -13.57 9.41
CA GLN A 64 5.87 -12.96 8.22
C GLN A 64 5.30 -11.56 7.96
N VAL A 65 6.12 -10.67 7.39
CA VAL A 65 5.66 -9.37 6.90
C VAL A 65 5.33 -9.51 5.42
N THR A 66 4.08 -9.32 5.06
CA THR A 66 3.65 -9.29 3.66
C THR A 66 3.58 -7.84 3.20
N VAL A 67 4.15 -7.57 2.03
CA VAL A 67 4.18 -6.26 1.39
C VAL A 67 3.46 -6.34 0.06
N SER A 68 2.55 -5.40 -0.16
CA SER A 68 1.87 -5.16 -1.43
C SER A 68 1.92 -3.68 -1.77
N GLY A 69 1.51 -3.32 -2.97
CA GLY A 69 1.32 -1.92 -3.28
C GLY A 69 0.62 -1.66 -4.59
N LEU A 70 0.27 -0.40 -4.74
CA LEU A 70 -0.56 0.13 -5.79
C LEU A 70 0.09 1.37 -6.39
N HIS A 71 -0.06 1.56 -7.69
CA HIS A 71 0.21 2.79 -8.39
C HIS A 71 -1.11 3.45 -8.73
N ILE A 72 -1.28 4.71 -8.33
CA ILE A 72 -2.45 5.52 -8.64
C ILE A 72 -2.07 6.49 -9.74
N HIS A 73 -2.87 6.51 -10.80
CA HIS A 73 -2.74 7.36 -11.97
C HIS A 73 -4.11 7.90 -12.38
N ASN A 74 -4.41 9.13 -11.97
CA ASN A 74 -5.73 9.77 -12.08
C ASN A 74 -6.83 8.88 -11.47
N ASP A 75 -7.68 8.31 -12.31
CA ASP A 75 -8.79 7.43 -11.92
C ASP A 75 -8.45 5.93 -12.06
N ASP A 76 -7.30 5.62 -12.66
CA ASP A 76 -6.79 4.26 -12.81
C ASP A 76 -5.84 3.91 -11.67
N ILE A 77 -5.94 2.67 -11.19
CA ILE A 77 -5.03 2.10 -10.22
C ILE A 77 -4.56 0.75 -10.71
N ASP A 78 -3.25 0.57 -10.68
CA ASP A 78 -2.57 -0.67 -11.00
C ASP A 78 -1.85 -1.23 -9.78
N GLU A 79 -1.72 -2.55 -9.72
CA GLU A 79 -0.88 -3.18 -8.70
C GLU A 79 0.60 -3.07 -9.07
N LEU A 80 1.42 -2.71 -8.10
CA LEU A 80 2.87 -2.76 -8.24
C LEU A 80 3.32 -4.22 -8.33
N ALA A 81 4.19 -4.51 -9.30
CA ALA A 81 4.78 -5.83 -9.41
C ALA A 81 5.69 -6.12 -8.19
N PRO A 82 5.81 -7.37 -7.71
CA PRO A 82 6.66 -7.70 -6.57
C PRO A 82 8.11 -7.19 -6.68
N MET A 83 8.70 -7.24 -7.88
CA MET A 83 10.05 -6.74 -8.13
C MET A 83 10.14 -5.20 -8.01
N GLU A 84 9.10 -4.48 -8.42
CA GLU A 84 9.03 -3.01 -8.30
C GLU A 84 8.88 -2.57 -6.84
N LEU A 85 8.07 -3.31 -6.06
CA LEU A 85 7.93 -3.11 -4.62
C LEU A 85 9.26 -3.29 -3.90
N ALA A 86 9.96 -4.39 -4.18
CA ALA A 86 11.27 -4.66 -3.59
C ALA A 86 12.27 -3.55 -3.91
N ASN A 87 12.38 -3.14 -5.19
CA ASN A 87 13.25 -2.06 -5.61
C ASN A 87 12.92 -0.73 -4.90
N THR A 88 11.64 -0.38 -4.80
CA THR A 88 11.18 0.84 -4.14
C THR A 88 11.56 0.86 -2.65
N LEU A 89 11.34 -0.26 -1.94
CA LEU A 89 11.70 -0.36 -0.53
C LEU A 89 13.22 -0.39 -0.32
N THR A 90 13.98 -1.04 -1.20
CA THR A 90 15.45 -1.03 -1.15
C THR A 90 15.99 0.39 -1.34
N GLN A 91 15.48 1.14 -2.31
CA GLN A 91 15.88 2.54 -2.53
C GLN A 91 15.52 3.44 -1.35
N ALA A 92 14.41 3.17 -0.67
CA ALA A 92 14.00 3.89 0.53
C ALA A 92 14.78 3.47 1.81
N GLY A 93 15.65 2.44 1.74
CA GLY A 93 16.33 1.90 2.92
C GLY A 93 15.40 1.14 3.87
N LEU A 94 14.24 0.69 3.40
CA LEU A 94 13.19 0.03 4.18
C LEU A 94 13.08 -1.48 3.90
N TYR A 95 14.05 -2.03 3.17
CA TYR A 95 14.10 -3.46 2.87
C TYR A 95 14.41 -4.28 4.13
N HIS A 96 13.72 -5.41 4.27
CA HIS A 96 13.92 -6.37 5.34
C HIS A 96 13.82 -7.80 4.82
N LYS A 97 14.70 -8.68 5.32
CA LYS A 97 14.81 -10.08 4.85
C LYS A 97 13.60 -10.97 5.17
N ASP A 98 12.74 -10.54 6.08
CA ASP A 98 11.50 -11.21 6.51
C ASP A 98 10.26 -10.70 5.75
N MET A 99 10.45 -9.84 4.74
CA MET A 99 9.38 -9.34 3.87
C MET A 99 9.12 -10.30 2.70
N SER A 100 7.84 -10.59 2.45
CA SER A 100 7.35 -11.29 1.27
C SER A 100 6.53 -10.32 0.41
N TYR A 101 6.78 -10.30 -0.90
CA TYR A 101 6.20 -9.31 -1.82
C TYR A 101 5.12 -9.94 -2.70
N HIS A 102 3.89 -9.42 -2.61
CA HIS A 102 2.74 -9.99 -3.29
C HIS A 102 1.89 -8.92 -3.96
N ARG A 103 1.17 -9.30 -5.02
CA ARG A 103 0.05 -8.51 -5.53
C ARG A 103 -1.06 -8.46 -4.49
N LEU A 104 -1.75 -7.32 -4.38
CA LEU A 104 -2.83 -7.12 -3.40
C LEU A 104 -3.99 -8.10 -3.62
N THR A 105 -4.32 -8.37 -4.89
CA THR A 105 -5.33 -9.35 -5.31
C THR A 105 -4.95 -10.81 -5.05
N ALA A 106 -3.67 -11.09 -4.75
CA ALA A 106 -3.22 -12.43 -4.39
C ALA A 106 -3.34 -12.72 -2.88
N LEU A 107 -3.86 -11.77 -2.08
CA LEU A 107 -3.96 -11.87 -0.63
C LEU A 107 -5.29 -12.43 -0.13
N HIS A 108 -6.11 -13.01 -1.02
CA HIS A 108 -7.39 -13.62 -0.70
C HIS A 108 -7.26 -15.05 -0.19
#